data_AF-A0A4Q3AAB7-F1
#
_entry.id   AF-A0A4Q3AAB7-F1
#
_cell.length_a   1.000
_cell.length_b   1.000
_cell.length_c   1.000
_cell.angle_alpha   90.00
_cell.angle_beta   90.00
_cell.angle_gamma   90.00
#
_symmetry.space_group_name_H-M   'P 1'
#
loop_
_entity.id
_entity.type
_entity.pdbx_description
1 polymer ?
#
loop_
_entity_poly.entity_id
_entity_poly.type
_entity_poly.pdbx_seq_one_letter_code
_entity_poly.pdbx_strand_id
1 'polypeptide(L)'
;MDMLINNIGLILALGVVPALYLAFLSLMRKRNVHRHCYPAYFYLFGIAGGYCLAVGLSPSGLAAACMVFLITVAPLACFIASMRLKSCQNRGRFENVAMILGYVYSGLIMTTFVGGILFSRP
;
A
#
# COMPACT_ATOMS: atom_id res chain seq x y z
N MET A 1 -14.49 9.84 -23.21
CA MET A 1 -13.17 9.97 -22.55
C MET A 1 -12.97 8.88 -21.49
N ASP A 2 -14.05 8.38 -20.89
CA ASP A 2 -14.03 7.41 -19.79
C ASP A 2 -13.42 6.05 -20.18
N MET A 3 -13.68 5.54 -21.39
CA MET A 3 -13.03 4.31 -21.88
C MET A 3 -11.50 4.43 -21.98
N LEU A 4 -10.99 5.60 -22.35
CA LEU A 4 -9.56 5.82 -22.55
C LEU A 4 -8.85 5.89 -21.18
N ILE A 5 -9.47 6.58 -20.21
CA ILE A 5 -9.02 6.64 -18.82
C ILE A 5 -9.04 5.23 -18.18
N ASN A 6 -10.10 4.46 -18.42
CA ASN A 6 -10.23 3.12 -17.85
C ASN A 6 -9.16 2.15 -18.38
N ASN A 7 -8.90 2.17 -19.68
CA ASN A 7 -7.85 1.35 -20.29
C ASN A 7 -6.45 1.74 -19.80
N ILE A 8 -6.17 3.04 -19.63
CA ILE A 8 -4.89 3.49 -19.06
C ILE A 8 -4.75 3.01 -17.60
N GLY A 9 -5.82 3.11 -16.80
CA GLY A 9 -5.84 2.60 -15.42
C GLY A 9 -5.56 1.10 -15.33
N LEU A 10 -6.18 0.30 -16.21
CA LEU A 10 -5.97 -1.15 -16.29
C LEU A 10 -4.54 -1.53 -16.70
N ILE A 11 -3.98 -0.86 -17.71
CA ILE A 11 -2.60 -1.09 -18.16
C ILE A 11 -1.60 -0.75 -17.06
N LEU A 12 -1.81 0.37 -16.36
CA LEU A 12 -0.98 0.75 -15.22
C LEU A 12 -1.08 -0.29 -14.10
N ALA A 13 -2.27 -0.76 -13.78
CA ALA A 13 -2.49 -1.69 -12.67
C ALA A 13 -1.93 -3.09 -12.93
N LEU A 14 -2.09 -3.62 -14.16
CA LEU A 14 -1.73 -4.99 -14.50
C LEU A 14 -0.31 -5.12 -15.07
N GLY A 15 0.23 -4.05 -15.66
CA GLY A 15 1.57 -4.03 -16.24
C GLY A 15 2.56 -3.28 -15.38
N VAL A 16 2.34 -1.97 -15.21
CA VAL A 16 3.36 -1.06 -14.68
C VAL A 16 3.60 -1.26 -13.19
N VAL A 17 2.54 -1.35 -12.38
CA VAL A 17 2.64 -1.56 -10.93
C VAL A 17 3.35 -2.88 -10.56
N PRO A 18 2.98 -4.06 -11.12
CA PRO A 18 3.69 -5.29 -10.83
C PRO A 18 5.12 -5.31 -11.37
N ALA A 19 5.38 -4.73 -12.55
CA ALA A 19 6.74 -4.61 -13.08
C ALA A 19 7.64 -3.75 -12.18
N LEU A 20 7.12 -2.61 -11.70
CA LEU A 20 7.83 -1.76 -10.74
C LEU A 20 8.05 -2.50 -9.41
N TYR A 21 7.05 -3.22 -8.90
CA TYR A 21 7.19 -4.02 -7.69
C TYR A 21 8.28 -5.08 -7.82
N LEU A 22 8.32 -5.82 -8.94
CA LEU A 22 9.35 -6.85 -9.20
C LEU A 22 10.74 -6.24 -9.34
N ALA A 23 10.87 -5.08 -10.00
CA ALA A 23 12.13 -4.34 -10.09
C ALA A 23 12.61 -3.89 -8.70
N PHE A 24 11.68 -3.38 -7.87
CA PHE A 24 11.96 -2.95 -6.51
C PHE A 24 12.33 -4.12 -5.58
N LEU A 25 11.66 -5.26 -5.74
CA LEU A 25 11.96 -6.51 -5.02
C LEU A 25 13.36 -7.03 -5.39
N SER A 26 13.72 -6.98 -6.67
CA SER A 26 15.05 -7.35 -7.15
C SER A 26 16.14 -6.43 -6.60
N LEU A 27 15.86 -5.12 -6.52
CA LEU A 27 16.77 -4.14 -5.90
C LEU A 27 16.94 -4.39 -4.39
N MET A 28 15.85 -4.65 -3.67
CA MET A 28 15.90 -4.98 -2.24
C MET A 28 16.66 -6.28 -1.96
N ARG A 29 16.48 -7.30 -2.81
CA ARG A 29 17.22 -8.56 -2.72
C ARG A 29 18.72 -8.33 -2.96
N LYS A 30 19.10 -7.52 -3.95
CA LYS A 30 20.50 -7.15 -4.20
C LYS A 30 21.15 -6.38 -3.04
N ARG A 31 20.37 -5.61 -2.28
CA ARG A 31 20.85 -4.84 -1.13
C ARG A 31 20.72 -5.55 0.22
N ASN A 32 20.37 -6.85 0.24
CA ASN A 32 20.16 -7.63 1.47
C ASN A 32 19.22 -6.95 2.49
N VAL A 33 18.16 -6.30 1.99
CA VAL A 33 17.15 -5.65 2.84
C VAL A 33 16.41 -6.69 3.67
N HIS A 34 16.09 -6.37 4.91
CA HIS A 34 15.39 -7.28 5.82
C HIS A 34 14.07 -7.77 5.23
N ARG A 35 13.80 -9.08 5.33
CA ARG A 35 12.56 -9.71 4.83
C ARG A 35 11.29 -9.08 5.41
N HIS A 36 11.38 -8.47 6.59
CA HIS A 36 10.26 -7.78 7.23
C HIS A 36 9.84 -6.48 6.53
N CYS A 37 10.65 -5.91 5.63
CA CYS A 37 10.26 -4.76 4.81
C CYS A 37 9.32 -5.13 3.65
N TYR A 38 9.40 -6.37 3.16
CA TYR A 38 8.74 -6.79 1.93
C TYR A 38 7.21 -6.65 1.98
N PRO A 39 6.53 -7.00 3.11
CA PRO A 39 5.09 -6.78 3.23
C PRO A 39 4.71 -5.32 3.06
N ALA A 40 5.46 -4.38 3.66
CA ALA A 40 5.13 -2.96 3.59
C ALA A 40 5.15 -2.44 2.15
N TYR A 41 6.15 -2.84 1.36
CA TYR A 41 6.21 -2.49 -0.05
C TYR A 41 5.17 -3.25 -0.88
N PHE A 42 4.92 -4.53 -0.60
CA PHE A 42 3.85 -5.28 -1.26
C PHE A 42 2.49 -4.58 -1.13
N TYR A 43 2.16 -4.12 0.08
CA TYR A 43 0.92 -3.40 0.31
C TYR A 43 0.91 -2.01 -0.32
N LEU A 44 2.02 -1.28 -0.34
CA LEU A 44 2.14 0.01 -1.05
C LEU A 44 1.84 -0.13 -2.55
N PHE A 45 2.49 -1.08 -3.20
CA PHE A 45 2.25 -1.36 -4.62
C PHE A 45 0.87 -1.98 -4.84
N GLY A 46 0.37 -2.80 -3.90
CA GLY A 46 -0.97 -3.36 -3.92
C GLY A 46 -2.06 -2.29 -3.82
N ILE A 47 -1.91 -1.30 -2.95
CA ILE A 47 -2.81 -0.13 -2.84
C ILE A 47 -2.77 0.66 -4.14
N ALA A 48 -1.58 1.03 -4.64
CA ALA A 48 -1.44 1.78 -5.89
C ALA A 48 -2.09 1.03 -7.08
N GLY A 49 -1.84 -0.27 -7.22
CA GLY A 49 -2.46 -1.12 -8.23
C GLY A 49 -3.97 -1.27 -8.05
N GLY A 50 -4.43 -1.40 -6.80
CA GLY A 50 -5.86 -1.45 -6.45
C GLY A 50 -6.59 -0.15 -6.80
N TYR A 51 -5.98 1.01 -6.56
CA TYR A 51 -6.51 2.32 -7.00
C TYR A 51 -6.60 2.39 -8.52
N CYS A 52 -5.54 1.98 -9.24
CA CYS A 52 -5.56 1.95 -10.69
C CYS A 52 -6.62 0.97 -11.25
N LEU A 53 -6.82 -0.19 -10.60
CA LEU A 53 -7.90 -1.12 -10.94
C LEU A 53 -9.28 -0.51 -10.66
N ALA A 54 -9.47 0.18 -9.54
CA ALA A 54 -10.74 0.80 -9.20
C ALA A 54 -11.12 1.92 -10.16
N VAL A 55 -10.14 2.72 -10.60
CA VAL A 55 -10.33 3.70 -11.67
C VAL A 55 -10.66 2.99 -12.99
N GLY A 56 -9.92 1.93 -13.31
CA GLY A 56 -10.11 1.16 -14.55
C GLY A 56 -11.43 0.40 -14.66
N LEU A 57 -11.96 -0.09 -13.54
CA LEU A 57 -13.15 -0.93 -13.50
C LEU A 57 -14.45 -0.14 -13.26
N SER A 58 -14.40 1.19 -13.16
CA SER A 58 -15.55 2.01 -12.71
C SER A 58 -16.07 1.50 -11.33
N PRO A 59 -17.14 2.03 -10.70
CA PRO A 59 -17.52 1.61 -9.34
C PRO A 59 -18.21 0.23 -9.36
N SER A 60 -17.43 -0.81 -9.67
CA SER A 60 -17.83 -2.20 -9.49
C SER A 60 -17.65 -2.55 -8.01
N GLY A 61 -18.62 -3.29 -7.45
CA GLY A 61 -18.54 -3.74 -6.05
C GLY A 61 -17.27 -4.54 -5.73
N LEU A 62 -16.65 -5.14 -6.75
CA LEU A 62 -15.38 -5.86 -6.64
C LEU A 62 -14.20 -4.90 -6.38
N ALA A 63 -14.14 -3.78 -7.09
CA ALA A 63 -13.12 -2.75 -6.87
C ALA A 63 -13.24 -2.14 -5.46
N ALA A 64 -14.47 -1.86 -5.02
CA ALA A 64 -14.73 -1.37 -3.66
C ALA A 64 -14.28 -2.39 -2.59
N ALA A 65 -14.58 -3.68 -2.77
CA ALA A 65 -14.16 -4.74 -1.84
C ALA A 65 -12.64 -4.91 -1.78
N CYS A 66 -11.95 -4.89 -2.93
CA CYS A 66 -10.49 -4.92 -2.97
C CYS A 66 -9.86 -3.71 -2.29
N MET A 67 -10.44 -2.52 -2.48
CA MET A 67 -9.97 -1.28 -1.85
C MET A 67 -10.18 -1.31 -0.34
N VAL A 68 -11.34 -1.75 0.13
CA VAL A 68 -11.60 -1.91 1.57
C VAL A 68 -10.64 -2.94 2.19
N PHE A 69 -10.41 -4.07 1.54
CA PHE A 69 -9.43 -5.07 1.99
C PHE A 69 -8.01 -4.50 2.06
N LEU A 70 -7.58 -3.78 1.01
CA LEU A 70 -6.27 -3.15 0.97
C LEU A 70 -6.13 -2.07 2.04
N ILE A 71 -7.12 -1.21 2.23
CA ILE A 71 -7.10 -0.13 3.22
C ILE A 71 -7.12 -0.68 4.65
N THR A 72 -7.70 -1.85 4.91
CA THR A 72 -7.81 -2.41 6.27
C THR A 72 -6.63 -3.31 6.63
N VAL A 73 -6.21 -4.20 5.72
CA VAL A 73 -5.17 -5.20 5.98
C VAL A 73 -3.77 -4.62 5.80
N ALA A 74 -3.58 -3.69 4.86
CA ALA A 74 -2.29 -3.02 4.64
C ALA A 74 -1.75 -2.30 5.88
N PRO A 75 -2.49 -1.41 6.57
CA PRO A 75 -1.95 -0.71 7.73
C PRO A 75 -1.62 -1.65 8.87
N LEU A 76 -2.39 -2.72 9.08
CA LEU A 76 -2.12 -3.70 10.13
C LEU A 76 -0.81 -4.46 9.85
N ALA A 77 -0.64 -4.92 8.61
CA ALA A 77 0.58 -5.60 8.19
C ALA A 77 1.80 -4.67 8.19
N CYS A 78 1.64 -3.43 7.72
CA CYS A 78 2.69 -2.40 7.75
C CYS A 78 3.07 -2.02 9.18
N PHE A 79 2.11 -1.94 10.10
CA PHE A 79 2.36 -1.63 11.51
C PHE A 79 3.12 -2.77 12.20
N ILE A 80 2.69 -4.02 12.01
CA ILE A 80 3.38 -5.20 12.56
C ILE A 80 4.79 -5.32 11.98
N ALA A 81 4.97 -5.09 10.68
CA ALA A 81 6.27 -5.04 10.02
C ALA A 81 7.16 -3.95 10.63
N SER A 82 6.62 -2.75 10.85
CA SER A 82 7.32 -1.60 11.44
C SER A 82 7.72 -1.84 12.90
N MET A 83 6.86 -2.47 13.70
CA MET A 83 7.18 -2.88 15.07
C MET A 83 8.32 -3.89 15.11
N ARG A 84 8.33 -4.88 14.21
CA ARG A 84 9.43 -5.85 14.12
C ARG A 84 10.72 -5.20 13.61
N LEU A 85 10.64 -4.30 12.63
CA LEU A 85 11.79 -3.54 12.12
C LEU A 85 12.40 -2.60 13.18
N LYS A 86 11.59 -2.06 14.09
CA LYS A 86 12.08 -1.29 15.25
C LYS A 86 12.99 -2.12 16.15
N SER A 87 12.81 -3.44 16.22
CA SER A 87 13.67 -4.31 17.03
C SER A 87 14.99 -4.69 16.34
N CYS A 88 15.16 -4.40 15.05
CA CYS A 88 16.41 -4.68 14.33
C CYS A 88 17.43 -3.54 14.53
N GLN A 89 18.65 -3.88 14.94
CA GLN A 89 19.76 -2.92 15.18
C GLN A 89 20.44 -2.43 13.90
N ASN A 90 20.40 -3.18 12.79
CA ASN A 90 20.97 -2.79 11.50
C ASN A 90 19.90 -2.31 10.51
N ARG A 91 19.56 -1.02 10.58
CA ARG A 91 18.52 -0.41 9.74
C ARG A 91 19.15 0.38 8.59
N GLY A 92 18.85 -0.01 7.36
CA GLY A 92 19.16 0.77 6.16
C GLY A 92 18.11 1.83 5.86
N ARG A 93 18.31 2.56 4.75
CA ARG A 93 17.36 3.57 4.27
C ARG A 93 15.99 2.96 3.93
N PHE A 94 15.95 1.74 3.40
CA PHE A 94 14.71 1.06 3.02
C PHE A 94 13.86 0.67 4.24
N GLU A 95 14.51 0.24 5.32
CA GLU A 95 13.88 -0.08 6.60
C GLU A 95 13.28 1.16 7.27
N ASN A 96 14.00 2.30 7.23
CA ASN A 96 13.48 3.56 7.77
C ASN A 96 12.29 4.08 6.97
N VAL A 97 12.36 4.04 5.64
CA VAL A 97 11.23 4.43 4.77
C VAL A 97 10.03 3.52 5.02
N ALA A 98 10.23 2.20 5.12
CA ALA A 98 9.15 1.25 5.43
C ALA A 98 8.51 1.51 6.80
N MET A 99 9.32 1.83 7.83
CA MET A 99 8.79 2.21 9.14
C MET A 99 7.99 3.50 9.10
N ILE A 100 8.54 4.56 8.50
CA ILE A 100 7.86 5.86 8.41
C ILE A 100 6.55 5.71 7.66
N LEU A 101 6.56 5.02 6.51
CA LEU A 101 5.34 4.73 5.76
C LEU A 101 4.35 3.91 6.59
N GLY A 102 4.80 2.89 7.33
CA GLY A 102 3.93 2.13 8.20
C GLY A 102 3.27 2.98 9.28
N TYR A 103 4.04 3.78 10.02
CA TYR A 103 3.49 4.67 11.06
C TYR A 103 2.60 5.78 10.49
N VAL A 104 3.02 6.44 9.43
CA VAL A 104 2.27 7.54 8.80
C VAL A 104 0.97 7.02 8.20
N TYR A 105 0.99 5.87 7.52
CA TYR A 105 -0.21 5.30 6.89
C TYR A 105 -1.20 4.78 7.93
N SER A 106 -0.72 4.07 8.96
CA SER A 106 -1.58 3.67 10.09
C SER A 106 -2.15 4.87 10.84
N GLY A 107 -1.34 5.92 11.06
CA GLY A 107 -1.78 7.16 11.70
C GLY A 107 -2.81 7.93 10.88
N LEU A 108 -2.64 8.02 9.56
CA LEU A 108 -3.61 8.63 8.64
C LEU A 108 -4.95 7.89 8.67
N ILE A 109 -4.94 6.56 8.67
CA ILE A 109 -6.17 5.77 8.73
C ILE A 109 -6.86 5.91 10.09
N MET A 110 -6.10 5.95 11.19
CA MET A 110 -6.65 6.19 12.52
C MET A 110 -7.28 7.59 12.61
N THR A 111 -6.62 8.62 12.09
CA THR A 111 -7.13 10.00 12.11
C THR A 111 -8.36 10.19 11.23
N THR A 112 -8.42 9.56 10.05
CA THR A 112 -9.64 9.60 9.22
C THR A 112 -10.78 8.82 9.86
N PHE A 113 -10.51 7.69 10.52
CA PHE A 113 -11.53 6.94 11.24
C PHE A 113 -12.07 7.72 12.45
N VAL A 114 -11.20 8.30 13.26
CA VAL A 114 -11.58 9.14 14.42
C VAL A 114 -12.31 10.42 13.96
N GLY A 115 -11.83 11.07 12.91
CA GLY A 115 -12.49 12.22 12.29
C GLY A 115 -13.88 11.84 11.79
N GLY A 116 -14.00 10.73 11.06
CA GLY A 116 -15.29 10.20 10.61
C GLY A 116 -16.26 9.97 11.77
N ILE A 117 -15.81 9.37 12.87
CA ILE A 117 -16.65 9.15 14.07
C ILE A 117 -17.07 10.49 14.71
N LEU A 118 -16.15 11.45 14.82
CA LEU A 118 -16.41 12.77 15.42
C LEU A 118 -17.42 13.58 14.59
N PHE A 119 -17.31 13.55 13.27
CA PHE A 119 -18.21 14.26 12.34
C PHE A 119 -19.51 13.50 12.03
N SER A 120 -19.58 12.19 12.33
CA SER A 120 -20.80 11.37 12.17
C SER A 120 -21.69 11.35 13.41
N ARG A 121 -21.33 12.10 14.47
CA ARG A 121 -22.26 12.35 15.58
C ARG A 121 -23.30 13.39 15.10
N PRO A 122 -24.60 13.06 15.14
CA PRO A 122 -25.67 14.02 14.82
C PRO A 122 -25.69 15.19 15.79
#